data_AF-A0ABD3F9T5-F1
#
_entry.id   AF-A0ABD3F9T5-F1
#
_cell.length_a   1.000
_cell.length_b   1.000
_cell.length_c   1.000
_cell.angle_alpha   90.00
_cell.angle_beta   90.00
_cell.angle_gamma   90.00
#
_symmetry.space_group_name_H-M   'P 1'
#
loop_
_entity.id
_entity.type
_entity.pdbx_description
1 polymer ?
#
loop_
_entity_poly.entity_id
_entity_poly.type
_entity_poly.pdbx_seq_one_letter_code
_entity_poly.pdbx_strand_id
1 'polypeptide(L)'
;MPKALCGRVFDLWRHFQALPTELQGDVTRIQTYLLTPEKLNPDQHSPSYIAKVADGLVQNGFLTPTFGSSLLENFNFKDTNSIFLGVGNGLADTKVKSVWSVKNGAIQAGTLYREKEGFIAKFLGGQQPFYVIANDQNNAVYVFDSDVALETLDEVDVAADATVEFSDEMQYGIKLVNAKSTEIFAAESKEKQEEWLNSFINAGAQYREVFNVEDTAKIKSFYELKDFDMAGNEVSMSKYKGKVVLAVNVSSKCGLTPTNYPELQQLYEKYKDEGLEVLAFPCNQFSGQEPGTHKEIMAFVKQYNVTFPFFEKHDVNGATARPVFTYLKTKLPGSFGDFVKWNFTKFLVDRNGQPYKRFAPKDRPLSFEEEIKTLLAQKATEE
;
A
#
# COMPACT_ATOMS: atom_id res chain seq x y z
N MET A 1 -0.01 -2.68 12.32
CA MET A 1 -0.40 -1.53 13.16
C MET A 1 0.29 -1.65 14.50
N PRO A 2 0.98 -0.63 15.02
CA PRO A 2 1.23 -0.57 16.44
C PRO A 2 -0.13 -0.44 17.13
N LYS A 3 -0.52 -1.48 17.86
CA LYS A 3 -1.86 -1.66 18.47
C LYS A 3 -2.29 -0.56 19.46
N ALA A 4 -1.46 0.45 19.71
CA ALA A 4 -1.73 1.49 20.70
C ALA A 4 -2.51 2.70 20.17
N LEU A 5 -2.41 3.04 18.86
CA LEU A 5 -3.09 4.23 18.32
C LEU A 5 -4.41 3.97 17.60
N CYS A 6 -4.63 2.75 17.10
CA CYS A 6 -5.91 2.39 16.47
C CYS A 6 -7.09 2.33 17.46
N GLY A 7 -6.80 2.24 18.77
CA GLY A 7 -7.81 2.28 19.84
C GLY A 7 -8.36 3.69 20.10
N ARG A 8 -7.51 4.72 20.18
CA ARG A 8 -7.93 6.04 20.69
C ARG A 8 -8.92 6.78 19.77
N VAL A 9 -8.76 6.67 18.45
CA VAL A 9 -9.66 7.33 17.48
C VAL A 9 -11.05 6.69 17.48
N PHE A 10 -11.14 5.36 17.59
CA PHE A 10 -12.40 4.63 17.71
C PHE A 10 -13.03 4.78 19.10
N ASP A 11 -12.22 4.90 20.15
CA ASP A 11 -12.69 5.11 21.52
C ASP A 11 -13.27 6.52 21.71
N LEU A 12 -12.68 7.56 21.12
CA LEU A 12 -13.23 8.93 21.17
C LEU A 12 -14.62 9.03 20.54
N TRP A 13 -14.86 8.34 19.42
CA TRP A 13 -16.16 8.28 18.76
C TRP A 13 -17.21 7.48 19.56
N ARG A 14 -16.80 6.39 20.22
CA ARG A 14 -17.67 5.67 21.18
C ARG A 14 -18.01 6.52 22.40
N HIS A 15 -17.07 7.31 22.92
CA HIS A 15 -17.34 8.20 24.06
C HIS A 15 -18.33 9.32 23.68
N PHE A 16 -18.28 9.86 22.46
CA PHE A 16 -19.27 10.82 21.96
C PHE A 16 -20.70 10.25 21.93
N GLN A 17 -20.88 9.01 21.43
CA GLN A 17 -22.18 8.35 21.43
C GLN A 17 -22.66 7.91 22.83
N ALA A 18 -21.74 7.76 23.78
CA ALA A 18 -22.03 7.44 25.18
C ALA A 18 -22.38 8.68 26.03
N LEU A 19 -22.24 9.90 25.48
CA LEU A 19 -22.71 11.10 26.17
C LEU A 19 -24.25 11.07 26.31
N PRO A 20 -24.79 11.49 27.47
CA PRO A 20 -26.21 11.78 27.59
C PRO A 20 -26.70 12.66 26.44
N THR A 21 -27.89 12.39 25.90
CA THR A 21 -28.46 13.09 24.72
C THR A 21 -28.50 14.62 24.92
N GLU A 22 -28.62 15.06 26.17
CA GLU A 22 -28.55 16.47 26.58
C GLU A 22 -27.20 17.12 26.25
N LEU A 23 -26.07 16.40 26.46
CA LEU A 23 -24.72 16.89 26.15
C LEU A 23 -24.42 16.88 24.64
N GLN A 24 -25.00 15.95 23.89
CA GLN A 24 -24.94 15.97 22.41
C GLN A 24 -25.72 17.17 21.83
N GLY A 25 -26.86 17.50 22.45
CA GLY A 25 -27.64 18.71 22.15
C GLY A 25 -26.88 20.00 22.48
N ASP A 26 -26.11 20.01 23.56
CA ASP A 26 -25.30 21.16 23.97
C ASP A 26 -24.14 21.44 23.00
N VAL A 27 -23.44 20.40 22.51
CA VAL A 27 -22.38 20.57 21.48
C VAL A 27 -22.91 21.20 20.20
N THR A 28 -24.11 20.79 19.76
CA THR A 28 -24.78 21.35 18.56
C THR A 28 -25.25 22.80 18.80
N ARG A 29 -25.72 23.10 20.02
CA ARG A 29 -26.06 24.47 20.44
C ARG A 29 -24.84 25.37 20.50
N ILE A 30 -23.70 24.87 20.97
CA ILE A 30 -22.43 25.62 21.06
C ILE A 30 -21.85 25.90 19.67
N GLN A 31 -22.04 25.01 18.70
CA GLN A 31 -21.73 25.27 17.29
C GLN A 31 -22.57 26.42 16.71
N THR A 32 -23.84 26.52 17.10
CA THR A 32 -24.73 27.65 16.74
C THR A 32 -24.36 28.94 17.50
N TYR A 33 -23.86 28.79 18.73
CA TYR A 33 -23.42 29.85 19.65
C TYR A 33 -22.19 30.60 19.15
N LEU A 34 -21.20 29.87 18.62
CA LEU A 34 -19.98 30.46 18.05
C LEU A 34 -20.24 31.21 16.73
N LEU A 35 -21.32 30.89 16.04
CA LEU A 35 -21.72 31.52 14.77
C LEU A 35 -22.59 32.77 14.97
N THR A 36 -23.13 33.02 16.16
CA THR A 36 -23.95 34.21 16.48
C THR A 36 -23.68 34.75 17.90
N PRO A 37 -22.59 35.50 18.11
CA PRO A 37 -22.09 35.88 19.45
C PRO A 37 -22.98 36.86 20.25
N GLU A 38 -23.92 37.53 19.60
CA GLU A 38 -24.71 38.64 20.18
C GLU A 38 -25.82 38.18 21.17
N LYS A 39 -26.02 36.87 21.36
CA LYS A 39 -27.12 36.30 22.17
C LYS A 39 -26.72 35.80 23.55
N LEU A 40 -25.58 36.25 24.07
CA LEU A 40 -24.96 35.71 25.28
C LEU A 40 -25.41 36.47 26.54
N ASN A 41 -26.06 35.78 27.49
CA ASN A 41 -26.30 36.28 28.85
C ASN A 41 -25.30 35.60 29.82
N PRO A 42 -24.30 36.32 30.36
CA PRO A 42 -23.18 35.74 31.11
C PRO A 42 -23.56 35.11 32.46
N ASP A 43 -24.79 35.29 32.95
CA ASP A 43 -25.19 34.86 34.30
C ASP A 43 -25.77 33.43 34.38
N GLN A 44 -25.95 32.72 33.27
CA GLN A 44 -26.68 31.44 33.25
C GLN A 44 -25.84 30.16 33.42
N HIS A 45 -24.51 30.23 33.34
CA HIS A 45 -23.69 29.01 33.32
C HIS A 45 -22.51 29.06 34.29
N SER A 46 -22.36 28.00 35.10
CA SER A 46 -21.28 27.91 36.07
C SER A 46 -19.91 27.71 35.38
N PRO A 47 -18.80 28.18 35.98
CA PRO A 47 -17.45 27.95 35.45
C PRO A 47 -17.11 26.46 35.22
N SER A 48 -17.69 25.57 36.03
CA SER A 48 -17.56 24.10 35.89
C SER A 48 -18.21 23.58 34.60
N TYR A 49 -19.35 24.14 34.20
CA TYR A 49 -20.04 23.77 32.97
C TYR A 49 -19.26 24.24 31.74
N ILE A 50 -18.76 25.47 31.77
CA ILE A 50 -17.92 26.05 30.70
C ILE A 50 -16.63 25.24 30.52
N ALA A 51 -16.00 24.80 31.61
CA ALA A 51 -14.81 23.95 31.56
C ALA A 51 -15.06 22.59 30.88
N LYS A 52 -16.19 21.93 31.20
CA LYS A 52 -16.57 20.64 30.58
C LYS A 52 -16.88 20.78 29.09
N VAL A 53 -17.48 21.90 28.70
CA VAL A 53 -17.75 22.24 27.30
C VAL A 53 -16.45 22.45 26.52
N ALA A 54 -15.51 23.22 27.07
CA ALA A 54 -14.20 23.45 26.45
C ALA A 54 -13.39 22.16 26.32
N ASP A 55 -13.41 21.29 27.34
CA ASP A 55 -12.78 19.97 27.31
C ASP A 55 -13.41 19.08 26.20
N GLY A 56 -14.74 19.10 26.07
CA GLY A 56 -15.44 18.44 24.98
C GLY A 56 -15.03 18.96 23.59
N LEU A 57 -14.88 20.28 23.42
CA LEU A 57 -14.47 20.86 22.13
C LEU A 57 -13.02 20.55 21.77
N VAL A 58 -12.11 20.49 22.75
CA VAL A 58 -10.70 20.10 22.54
C VAL A 58 -10.59 18.60 22.21
N GLN A 59 -11.28 17.74 22.97
CA GLN A 59 -11.26 16.29 22.74
C GLN A 59 -11.91 15.89 21.40
N ASN A 60 -12.82 16.70 20.88
CA ASN A 60 -13.47 16.48 19.58
C ASN A 60 -12.81 17.26 18.43
N GLY A 61 -11.66 17.90 18.66
CA GLY A 61 -10.85 18.56 17.63
C GLY A 61 -11.45 19.85 17.08
N PHE A 62 -12.35 20.51 17.82
CA PHE A 62 -12.92 21.81 17.46
C PHE A 62 -12.07 22.98 17.94
N LEU A 63 -11.27 22.80 19.00
CA LEU A 63 -10.35 23.80 19.54
C LEU A 63 -8.97 23.18 19.81
N THR A 64 -7.90 23.94 19.60
CA THR A 64 -6.53 23.57 20.02
C THR A 64 -5.87 24.73 20.80
N PRO A 65 -5.14 24.49 21.90
CA PRO A 65 -4.39 25.53 22.61
C PRO A 65 -3.06 25.84 21.89
N THR A 66 -2.57 27.08 22.00
CA THR A 66 -1.25 27.47 21.50
C THR A 66 -0.33 28.00 22.61
N PHE A 67 0.93 27.53 22.56
CA PHE A 67 2.14 27.95 23.30
C PHE A 67 2.13 27.82 24.84
N GLY A 68 2.96 26.91 25.37
CA GLY A 68 3.37 26.88 26.79
C GLY A 68 2.56 26.00 27.75
N SER A 69 1.60 25.20 27.29
CA SER A 69 0.88 24.25 28.15
C SER A 69 1.35 22.82 27.91
N SER A 70 1.82 22.14 28.97
CA SER A 70 1.94 20.69 29.00
C SER A 70 0.54 20.10 28.78
N LEU A 71 0.30 19.57 27.58
CA LEU A 71 -0.95 18.94 27.20
C LEU A 71 -1.34 17.92 28.28
N LEU A 72 -2.42 18.25 29.00
CA LEU A 72 -3.24 17.39 29.87
C LEU A 72 -3.01 17.40 31.39
N GLU A 73 -2.09 18.20 31.95
CA GLU A 73 -2.05 18.38 33.41
C GLU A 73 -2.67 19.73 33.82
N ASN A 74 -3.98 19.67 34.10
CA ASN A 74 -4.81 20.70 34.74
C ASN A 74 -5.04 22.00 33.95
N PHE A 75 -6.11 22.01 33.14
CA PHE A 75 -6.72 23.25 32.63
C PHE A 75 -7.12 24.17 33.81
N ASN A 76 -6.38 25.26 34.01
CA ASN A 76 -6.74 26.31 34.97
C ASN A 76 -7.27 27.54 34.20
N PHE A 77 -8.60 27.71 34.16
CA PHE A 77 -9.29 28.79 33.45
C PHE A 77 -9.12 30.19 34.07
N LYS A 78 -8.29 30.35 35.10
CA LYS A 78 -8.02 31.64 35.74
C LYS A 78 -6.97 32.48 35.03
N ASP A 79 -6.22 31.90 34.10
CA ASP A 79 -5.00 32.48 33.59
C ASP A 79 -5.26 32.92 32.14
N THR A 80 -5.27 34.23 31.89
CA THR A 80 -5.67 34.90 30.62
C THR A 80 -4.77 34.60 29.40
N ASN A 81 -3.90 33.61 29.48
CA ASN A 81 -2.89 33.32 28.46
C ASN A 81 -3.26 32.17 27.51
N SER A 82 -4.49 31.62 27.61
CA SER A 82 -4.93 30.54 26.73
C SER A 82 -5.76 31.09 25.57
N ILE A 83 -5.19 31.10 24.36
CA ILE A 83 -5.91 31.39 23.11
C ILE A 83 -6.38 30.07 22.50
N PHE A 84 -7.69 29.94 22.26
CA PHE A 84 -8.30 28.79 21.60
C PHE A 84 -8.65 29.15 20.16
N LEU A 85 -8.16 28.37 19.18
CA LEU A 85 -8.47 28.56 17.76
C LEU A 85 -9.43 27.48 17.27
N GLY A 86 -10.47 27.90 16.54
CA GLY A 86 -11.47 27.00 15.96
C GLY A 86 -10.95 26.27 14.71
N VAL A 87 -11.06 24.95 14.69
CA VAL A 87 -10.54 24.08 13.60
C VAL A 87 -11.61 23.78 12.52
N GLY A 88 -12.70 24.56 12.48
CA GLY A 88 -13.76 24.42 11.49
C GLY A 88 -13.53 25.27 10.24
N ASN A 89 -14.02 24.80 9.08
CA ASN A 89 -14.10 25.61 7.86
C ASN A 89 -14.80 26.95 8.17
N GLY A 90 -14.04 28.05 8.06
CA GLY A 90 -14.51 29.41 8.31
C GLY A 90 -13.71 30.21 9.34
N LEU A 91 -12.77 29.60 10.10
CA LEU A 91 -11.97 30.31 11.11
C LEU A 91 -10.45 30.35 10.84
N ALA A 92 -9.94 29.50 9.95
CA ALA A 92 -8.57 29.57 9.44
C ALA A 92 -8.57 30.08 7.99
N ASP A 93 -7.48 30.72 7.56
CA ASP A 93 -7.27 31.08 6.16
C ASP A 93 -7.60 29.85 5.29
N THR A 94 -8.57 30.00 4.37
CA THR A 94 -9.11 28.91 3.53
C THR A 94 -8.05 28.16 2.70
N LYS A 95 -6.81 28.67 2.69
CA LYS A 95 -5.67 28.06 2.02
C LYS A 95 -4.88 27.07 2.90
N VAL A 96 -5.07 27.07 4.22
CA VAL A 96 -4.27 26.26 5.15
C VAL A 96 -5.07 25.02 5.57
N LYS A 97 -4.57 23.83 5.22
CA LYS A 97 -5.18 22.54 5.59
C LYS A 97 -4.46 21.95 6.79
N SER A 98 -5.18 21.70 7.89
CA SER A 98 -4.71 20.93 9.05
C SER A 98 -4.97 19.43 8.89
N VAL A 99 -4.32 18.60 9.71
CA VAL A 99 -4.57 17.15 9.80
C VAL A 99 -6.06 16.83 9.94
N TRP A 100 -6.76 17.61 10.76
CA TRP A 100 -8.18 17.41 11.07
C TRP A 100 -9.10 17.85 9.93
N SER A 101 -8.69 18.85 9.14
CA SER A 101 -9.48 19.37 8.02
C SER A 101 -9.57 18.38 6.85
N VAL A 102 -8.59 17.48 6.71
CA VAL A 102 -8.49 16.50 5.60
C VAL A 102 -8.86 15.08 6.01
N LYS A 103 -9.47 14.88 7.20
CA LYS A 103 -9.80 13.55 7.73
C LYS A 103 -10.89 12.82 6.93
N ASN A 104 -11.82 13.56 6.33
CA ASN A 104 -12.89 12.97 5.53
C ASN A 104 -12.31 12.46 4.20
N GLY A 105 -12.49 11.17 3.92
CA GLY A 105 -11.84 10.49 2.78
C GLY A 105 -10.42 9.97 3.07
N ALA A 106 -9.90 10.12 4.28
CA ALA A 106 -8.61 9.54 4.64
C ALA A 106 -8.71 7.99 4.63
N ILE A 107 -7.97 7.35 3.72
CA ILE A 107 -7.92 5.89 3.59
C ILE A 107 -6.69 5.28 4.26
N GLN A 108 -5.63 6.08 4.45
CA GLN A 108 -4.45 5.71 5.24
C GLN A 108 -3.81 6.95 5.85
N ALA A 109 -3.40 6.85 7.11
CA ALA A 109 -2.68 7.90 7.82
C ALA A 109 -1.61 7.30 8.73
N GLY A 110 -0.46 7.97 8.85
CA GLY A 110 0.62 7.48 9.71
C GLY A 110 1.98 8.07 9.37
N THR A 111 3.00 7.58 10.08
CA THR A 111 4.38 8.06 9.90
C THR A 111 5.04 7.44 8.68
N LEU A 112 5.59 8.30 7.84
CA LEU A 112 6.59 7.97 6.81
C LEU A 112 7.86 8.79 7.08
N TYR A 113 8.96 8.42 6.46
CA TYR A 113 10.25 9.08 6.64
C TYR A 113 10.71 9.74 5.35
N ARG A 114 11.40 10.88 5.46
CA ARG A 114 12.17 11.47 4.33
C ARG A 114 13.62 11.66 4.74
N GLU A 115 14.50 11.89 3.78
CA GLU A 115 15.84 12.39 4.09
C GLU A 115 15.77 13.75 4.81
N LYS A 116 16.67 13.95 5.76
CA LYS A 116 16.86 15.26 6.39
C LYS A 116 17.50 16.22 5.39
N GLU A 117 16.92 17.40 5.24
CA GLU A 117 17.53 18.49 4.47
C GLU A 117 18.70 19.13 5.23
N GLY A 118 19.74 19.53 4.50
CA GLY A 118 20.90 20.26 5.05
C GLY A 118 22.25 19.57 4.82
N PHE A 119 23.32 20.38 4.74
CA PHE A 119 24.67 19.94 4.37
C PHE A 119 25.26 18.88 5.31
N ILE A 120 24.91 18.94 6.60
CA ILE A 120 25.39 17.99 7.63
C ILE A 120 24.61 16.67 7.58
N ALA A 121 23.31 16.72 7.27
CA ALA A 121 22.44 15.55 7.19
C ALA A 121 22.79 14.63 6.02
N LYS A 122 23.16 15.20 4.86
CA LYS A 122 23.67 14.45 3.69
C LYS A 122 24.96 13.66 3.98
N PHE A 123 25.72 14.06 5.00
CA PHE A 123 27.02 13.44 5.33
C PHE A 123 26.93 12.39 6.43
N LEU A 124 25.98 12.53 7.36
CA LEU A 124 25.81 11.60 8.49
C LEU A 124 24.73 10.53 8.24
N GLY A 125 23.88 10.72 7.22
CA GLY A 125 22.67 9.94 7.04
C GLY A 125 21.66 10.29 8.14
N GLY A 126 20.40 10.46 7.76
CA GLY A 126 19.38 10.78 8.75
C GLY A 126 18.01 10.86 8.12
N GLN A 127 17.10 10.02 8.61
CA GLN A 127 15.70 10.08 8.29
C GLN A 127 14.98 10.99 9.30
N GLN A 128 13.98 11.73 8.84
CA GLN A 128 13.07 12.52 9.67
C GLN A 128 11.64 12.02 9.48
N PRO A 129 10.87 11.81 10.57
CA PRO A 129 9.49 11.36 10.48
C PRO A 129 8.58 12.52 10.03
N PHE A 130 7.60 12.18 9.21
CA PHE A 130 6.49 13.05 8.81
C PHE A 130 5.18 12.29 8.96
N TYR A 131 4.11 13.01 9.23
CA TYR A 131 2.77 12.43 9.24
C TYR A 131 2.13 12.59 7.87
N VAL A 132 1.75 11.48 7.24
CA VAL A 132 1.20 11.46 5.89
C VAL A 132 -0.24 10.99 5.92
N ILE A 133 -1.10 11.55 5.08
CA ILE A 133 -2.48 11.12 4.88
C ILE A 133 -2.72 10.90 3.39
N ALA A 134 -3.08 9.68 2.98
CA ALA A 134 -3.63 9.40 1.67
C ALA A 134 -5.16 9.55 1.72
N ASN A 135 -5.73 10.35 0.82
CA ASN A 135 -7.15 10.69 0.82
C ASN A 135 -7.78 10.45 -0.56
N ASP A 136 -8.76 9.53 -0.63
CA ASP A 136 -9.41 9.12 -1.88
C ASP A 136 -10.48 10.12 -2.35
N GLN A 137 -11.21 10.73 -1.42
CA GLN A 137 -12.24 11.71 -1.74
C GLN A 137 -11.65 12.99 -2.36
N ASN A 138 -10.48 13.39 -1.86
CA ASN A 138 -9.78 14.58 -2.32
C ASN A 138 -8.79 14.30 -3.47
N ASN A 139 -8.55 13.03 -3.80
CA ASN A 139 -7.47 12.60 -4.70
C ASN A 139 -6.11 13.23 -4.33
N ALA A 140 -5.73 13.19 -3.05
CA ALA A 140 -4.55 13.89 -2.57
C ALA A 140 -3.77 13.09 -1.52
N VAL A 141 -2.45 13.29 -1.48
CA VAL A 141 -1.58 12.87 -0.38
C VAL A 141 -1.08 14.11 0.34
N TYR A 142 -1.44 14.22 1.62
CA TYR A 142 -1.08 15.34 2.48
C TYR A 142 0.08 14.98 3.39
N VAL A 143 0.99 15.93 3.60
CA VAL A 143 2.18 15.74 4.43
C VAL A 143 2.22 16.82 5.50
N PHE A 144 2.49 16.40 6.73
CA PHE A 144 2.49 17.21 7.93
C PHE A 144 3.74 16.96 8.75
N ASP A 145 4.14 17.97 9.55
CA ASP A 145 5.25 17.83 10.50
C ASP A 145 4.95 16.82 11.63
N SER A 146 3.67 16.63 11.94
CA SER A 146 3.17 15.83 13.05
C SER A 146 1.70 15.42 12.85
N ASP A 147 1.21 14.49 13.66
CA ASP A 147 -0.19 14.05 13.68
C ASP A 147 -1.16 15.07 14.30
N VAL A 148 -0.64 16.21 14.78
CA VAL A 148 -1.41 17.33 15.33
C VAL A 148 -1.19 18.63 14.56
N ALA A 149 -0.55 18.56 13.40
CA ALA A 149 -0.18 19.72 12.60
C ALA A 149 -1.40 20.55 12.17
N LEU A 150 -1.24 21.86 12.28
CA LEU A 150 -2.26 22.84 11.88
C LEU A 150 -2.13 23.28 10.43
N GLU A 151 -0.96 23.04 9.82
CA GLU A 151 -0.65 23.40 8.45
C GLU A 151 -0.01 22.22 7.73
N THR A 152 -0.34 22.09 6.45
CA THR A 152 0.23 21.12 5.52
C THR A 152 1.62 21.60 5.13
N LEU A 153 2.61 20.71 5.20
CA LEU A 153 3.94 20.97 4.65
C LEU A 153 3.95 20.80 3.13
N ASP A 154 3.23 19.79 2.65
CA ASP A 154 3.06 19.54 1.23
C ASP A 154 1.70 18.87 0.95
N GLU A 155 1.25 19.04 -0.28
CA GLU A 155 0.05 18.41 -0.83
C GLU A 155 0.38 17.92 -2.24
N VAL A 156 0.40 16.60 -2.39
CA VAL A 156 0.56 15.96 -3.70
C VAL A 156 -0.83 15.65 -4.23
N ASP A 157 -1.26 16.38 -5.26
CA ASP A 157 -2.41 16.01 -6.09
C ASP A 157 -2.10 14.67 -6.76
N VAL A 158 -2.89 13.65 -6.44
CA VAL A 158 -2.77 12.29 -6.99
C VAL A 158 -3.89 11.94 -7.95
N ALA A 159 -4.52 12.94 -8.57
CA ALA A 159 -5.44 12.75 -9.68
C ALA A 159 -4.73 12.22 -10.96
N ALA A 160 -5.44 12.23 -12.09
CA ALA A 160 -5.07 11.55 -13.33
C ALA A 160 -3.83 12.14 -14.04
N ASP A 161 -2.65 11.90 -13.49
CA ASP A 161 -1.30 12.14 -14.02
C ASP A 161 -0.21 11.79 -12.99
N ALA A 162 -0.56 11.70 -11.70
CA ALA A 162 0.37 11.30 -10.68
C ALA A 162 0.78 9.83 -10.81
N THR A 163 2.06 9.55 -10.60
CA THR A 163 2.62 8.22 -10.61
C THR A 163 3.24 7.85 -9.27
N VAL A 164 3.12 6.59 -8.87
CA VAL A 164 3.74 6.05 -7.66
C VAL A 164 4.56 4.80 -7.99
N GLU A 165 5.77 4.70 -7.44
CA GLU A 165 6.69 3.58 -7.69
C GLU A 165 7.47 3.20 -6.42
N PHE A 166 8.01 1.98 -6.39
CA PHE A 166 9.03 1.66 -5.38
C PHE A 166 10.33 2.36 -5.74
N SER A 167 11.02 2.90 -4.74
CA SER A 167 12.29 3.60 -4.90
C SER A 167 13.39 2.91 -4.08
N ASP A 168 14.57 2.80 -4.69
CA ASP A 168 15.81 2.35 -4.05
C ASP A 168 16.63 3.52 -3.47
N GLU A 169 16.18 4.76 -3.67
CA GLU A 169 16.79 5.97 -3.09
C GLU A 169 16.76 5.93 -1.55
N MET A 170 15.81 5.20 -0.95
CA MET A 170 15.75 4.94 0.50
C MET A 170 15.36 3.48 0.78
N GLN A 171 15.82 2.93 1.91
CA GLN A 171 15.34 1.61 2.36
C GLN A 171 13.83 1.65 2.57
N TYR A 172 13.11 0.74 1.90
CA TYR A 172 11.64 0.74 1.85
C TYR A 172 11.06 2.03 1.24
N GLY A 173 11.73 2.58 0.23
CA GLY A 173 11.38 3.83 -0.45
C GLY A 173 10.15 3.74 -1.36
N ILE A 174 9.33 4.78 -1.36
CA ILE A 174 8.16 4.97 -2.22
C ILE A 174 8.30 6.34 -2.84
N LYS A 175 8.31 6.40 -4.16
CA LYS A 175 8.39 7.65 -4.91
C LYS A 175 7.04 7.98 -5.51
N LEU A 176 6.52 9.14 -5.17
CA LEU A 176 5.27 9.69 -5.64
C LEU A 176 5.57 10.95 -6.43
N VAL A 177 5.12 11.01 -7.68
CA VAL A 177 5.46 12.07 -8.63
C VAL A 177 4.18 12.58 -9.27
N ASN A 178 3.99 13.89 -9.36
CA ASN A 178 3.01 14.50 -10.27
C ASN A 178 3.68 15.62 -11.08
N ALA A 179 2.90 16.43 -11.79
CA ALA A 179 3.45 17.52 -12.60
C ALA A 179 4.20 18.61 -11.80
N LYS A 180 3.99 18.71 -10.48
CA LYS A 180 4.49 19.79 -9.61
C LYS A 180 5.53 19.35 -8.60
N SER A 181 5.46 18.12 -8.09
CA SER A 181 6.33 17.62 -7.03
C SER A 181 6.80 16.18 -7.25
N THR A 182 7.94 15.88 -6.65
CA THR A 182 8.47 14.52 -6.50
C THR A 182 8.75 14.32 -5.02
N GLU A 183 8.08 13.34 -4.46
CA GLU A 183 8.13 12.99 -3.05
C GLU A 183 8.70 11.60 -2.88
N ILE A 184 9.73 11.46 -2.04
CA ILE A 184 10.34 10.18 -1.71
C ILE A 184 10.12 9.94 -0.23
N PHE A 185 9.25 8.97 0.04
CA PHE A 185 8.96 8.49 1.38
C PHE A 185 9.70 7.19 1.65
N ALA A 186 10.01 6.89 2.90
CA ALA A 186 10.43 5.57 3.34
C ALA A 186 9.47 5.05 4.40
N ALA A 187 9.12 3.78 4.30
CA ALA A 187 8.29 3.09 5.30
C ALA A 187 9.15 2.37 6.35
N GLU A 188 8.56 2.01 7.50
CA GLU A 188 9.26 1.28 8.57
C GLU A 188 9.63 -0.17 8.20
N SER A 189 8.96 -0.74 7.19
CA SER A 189 9.17 -2.12 6.75
C SER A 189 8.71 -2.31 5.30
N LYS A 190 9.11 -3.44 4.70
CA LYS A 190 8.63 -3.84 3.37
C LYS A 190 7.10 -3.97 3.31
N GLU A 191 6.49 -4.57 4.34
CA GLU A 191 5.02 -4.68 4.43
C GLU A 191 4.36 -3.30 4.45
N LYS A 192 4.90 -2.36 5.23
CA LYS A 192 4.40 -0.98 5.26
C LYS A 192 4.63 -0.24 3.96
N GLN A 193 5.75 -0.48 3.28
CA GLN A 193 6.03 0.08 1.96
C GLN A 193 4.90 -0.25 0.98
N GLU A 194 4.45 -1.50 0.98
CA GLU A 194 3.37 -1.98 0.10
C GLU A 194 2.00 -1.45 0.52
N GLU A 195 1.70 -1.43 1.82
CA GLU A 195 0.47 -0.80 2.31
C GLU A 195 0.36 0.66 1.85
N TRP A 196 1.43 1.45 2.03
CA TRP A 196 1.47 2.85 1.63
C TRP A 196 1.38 3.05 0.12
N LEU A 197 2.13 2.26 -0.68
CA LEU A 197 2.04 2.28 -2.13
C LEU A 197 0.59 2.03 -2.60
N ASN A 198 -0.07 0.99 -2.07
CA ASN A 198 -1.46 0.66 -2.41
C ASN A 198 -2.42 1.78 -2.03
N SER A 199 -2.17 2.45 -0.91
CA SER A 199 -3.01 3.58 -0.47
C SER A 199 -2.82 4.82 -1.34
N PHE A 200 -1.63 5.08 -1.86
CA PHE A 200 -1.43 6.11 -2.89
C PHE A 200 -2.15 5.75 -4.20
N ILE A 201 -2.14 4.47 -4.59
CA ILE A 201 -2.90 4.00 -5.76
C ILE A 201 -4.42 4.16 -5.55
N ASN A 202 -4.92 3.76 -4.38
CA ASN A 202 -6.34 3.88 -4.04
C ASN A 202 -6.78 5.35 -3.91
N ALA A 203 -5.86 6.25 -3.56
CA ALA A 203 -6.11 7.69 -3.55
C ALA A 203 -6.13 8.31 -4.95
N GLY A 204 -5.65 7.60 -5.99
CA GLY A 204 -5.74 8.04 -7.39
C GLY A 204 -4.45 7.91 -8.19
N ALA A 205 -3.30 7.72 -7.53
CA ALA A 205 -2.02 7.65 -8.22
C ALA A 205 -1.94 6.41 -9.13
N GLN A 206 -1.34 6.57 -10.30
CA GLN A 206 -1.07 5.46 -11.20
C GLN A 206 0.23 4.77 -10.78
N TYR A 207 0.19 3.46 -10.58
CA TYR A 207 1.44 2.74 -10.35
C TYR A 207 2.33 2.84 -11.59
N ARG A 208 3.55 3.37 -11.43
CA ARG A 208 4.61 3.34 -12.43
C ARG A 208 5.61 2.30 -11.96
N GLU A 209 5.84 1.28 -12.76
CA GLU A 209 6.96 0.39 -12.49
C GLU A 209 8.21 1.03 -13.12
N VAL A 210 9.33 1.05 -12.41
CA VAL A 210 10.66 1.30 -13.01
C VAL A 210 11.01 0.07 -13.83
N PHE A 211 10.32 -0.06 -14.95
CA PHE A 211 10.73 -0.91 -16.03
C PHE A 211 11.89 -0.21 -16.70
N ASN A 212 12.94 -0.94 -17.07
CA ASN A 212 13.61 -0.60 -18.32
C ASN A 212 12.60 -0.91 -19.46
N VAL A 213 11.55 -0.10 -19.60
CA VAL A 213 10.43 -0.31 -20.57
C VAL A 213 11.01 -0.47 -21.97
N GLU A 214 12.09 0.25 -22.27
CA GLU A 214 12.78 0.16 -23.56
C GLU A 214 13.32 -1.23 -23.85
N ASP A 215 13.71 -2.01 -22.84
CA ASP A 215 14.21 -3.37 -23.06
C ASP A 215 13.08 -4.38 -23.11
N THR A 216 12.04 -4.27 -22.26
CA THR A 216 10.91 -5.21 -22.27
C THR A 216 9.96 -5.01 -23.46
N ALA A 217 9.83 -3.79 -23.99
CA ALA A 217 9.05 -3.53 -25.20
C ALA A 217 9.66 -4.20 -26.45
N LYS A 218 10.97 -4.43 -26.45
CA LYS A 218 11.68 -5.12 -27.54
C LYS A 218 11.52 -6.64 -27.49
N ILE A 219 11.21 -7.19 -26.31
CA ILE A 219 11.03 -8.63 -26.10
C ILE A 219 9.73 -9.05 -26.78
N LYS A 220 9.83 -9.94 -27.77
CA LYS A 220 8.69 -10.41 -28.57
C LYS A 220 8.15 -11.75 -28.11
N SER A 221 8.96 -12.52 -27.41
CA SER A 221 8.59 -13.84 -26.91
C SER A 221 9.15 -14.10 -25.52
N PHE A 222 8.41 -14.89 -24.75
CA PHE A 222 8.88 -15.47 -23.49
C PHE A 222 10.22 -16.20 -23.66
N TYR A 223 10.50 -16.76 -24.83
CA TYR A 223 11.72 -17.53 -25.10
C TYR A 223 13.02 -16.71 -25.16
N GLU A 224 12.93 -15.38 -25.30
CA GLU A 224 14.09 -14.49 -25.26
C GLU A 224 14.57 -14.21 -23.83
N LEU A 225 13.77 -14.59 -22.83
CA LEU A 225 14.03 -14.33 -21.42
C LEU A 225 14.94 -15.39 -20.81
N LYS A 226 15.55 -15.01 -19.68
CA LYS A 226 16.34 -15.89 -18.83
C LYS A 226 16.02 -15.61 -17.37
N ASP A 227 16.27 -16.59 -16.52
CA ASP A 227 16.16 -16.48 -15.07
C ASP A 227 17.15 -17.46 -14.41
N PHE A 228 17.19 -17.55 -13.08
CA PHE A 228 18.13 -18.40 -12.35
C PHE A 228 17.40 -19.50 -11.57
N ASP A 229 17.90 -20.73 -11.65
CA ASP A 229 17.36 -21.85 -10.89
C ASP A 229 17.73 -21.76 -9.40
N MET A 230 17.18 -22.65 -8.58
CA MET A 230 17.47 -22.72 -7.14
C MET A 230 18.96 -22.94 -6.78
N ALA A 231 19.78 -23.41 -7.73
CA ALA A 231 21.22 -23.59 -7.59
C ALA A 231 22.03 -22.40 -8.13
N GLY A 232 21.37 -21.36 -8.64
CA GLY A 232 22.01 -20.16 -9.19
C GLY A 232 22.50 -20.33 -10.63
N ASN A 233 22.08 -21.37 -11.34
CA ASN A 233 22.42 -21.52 -12.75
C ASN A 233 21.46 -20.71 -13.62
N GLU A 234 21.98 -20.00 -14.61
CA GLU A 234 21.15 -19.32 -15.61
C GLU A 234 20.39 -20.35 -16.45
N VAL A 235 19.08 -20.17 -16.55
CA VAL A 235 18.18 -20.99 -17.37
C VAL A 235 17.51 -20.10 -18.40
N SER A 236 17.76 -20.40 -19.68
CA SER A 236 17.05 -19.76 -20.79
C SER A 236 15.62 -20.27 -20.89
N MET A 237 14.65 -19.35 -21.04
CA MET A 237 13.24 -19.71 -21.23
C MET A 237 12.98 -20.39 -22.58
N SER A 238 13.90 -20.26 -23.55
CA SER A 238 13.87 -21.06 -24.79
C SER A 238 13.91 -22.58 -24.56
N LYS A 239 14.37 -23.03 -23.39
CA LYS A 239 14.26 -24.44 -22.94
C LYS A 239 12.83 -24.97 -22.99
N TYR A 240 11.85 -24.09 -22.89
CA TYR A 240 10.43 -24.43 -22.87
C TYR A 240 9.74 -24.18 -24.23
N LYS A 241 10.50 -24.05 -25.33
CA LYS A 241 9.94 -23.88 -26.68
C LYS A 241 9.00 -25.04 -27.04
N GLY A 242 7.81 -24.70 -27.56
CA GLY A 242 6.78 -25.68 -27.92
C GLY A 242 5.93 -26.19 -26.76
N LYS A 243 6.25 -25.80 -25.51
CA LYS A 243 5.46 -26.15 -24.31
C LYS A 243 4.44 -25.07 -23.99
N VAL A 244 3.34 -25.48 -23.37
CA VAL A 244 2.44 -24.57 -22.65
C VAL A 244 3.05 -24.32 -21.28
N VAL A 245 3.31 -23.06 -20.93
CA VAL A 245 4.00 -22.71 -19.69
C VAL A 245 3.05 -22.00 -18.73
N LEU A 246 2.96 -22.50 -17.50
CA LEU A 246 2.25 -21.86 -16.39
C LEU A 246 3.26 -21.30 -15.40
N ALA A 247 3.55 -19.99 -15.50
CA ALA A 247 4.44 -19.29 -14.58
C ALA A 247 3.65 -18.79 -13.35
N VAL A 248 4.12 -19.12 -12.14
CA VAL A 248 3.40 -18.84 -10.89
C VAL A 248 4.34 -18.24 -9.85
N ASN A 249 3.98 -17.09 -9.26
CA ASN A 249 4.70 -16.61 -8.07
C ASN A 249 4.20 -17.38 -6.86
N VAL A 250 5.08 -18.07 -6.14
CA VAL A 250 4.68 -19.01 -5.08
C VAL A 250 5.14 -18.55 -3.70
N SER A 251 4.49 -19.10 -2.68
CA SER A 251 4.86 -18.92 -1.29
C SER A 251 4.50 -20.15 -0.45
N SER A 252 5.18 -20.31 0.67
CA SER A 252 5.18 -21.40 1.63
C SER A 252 4.28 -21.09 2.83
N LYS A 253 4.21 -19.82 3.27
CA LYS A 253 3.43 -19.40 4.45
C LYS A 253 2.14 -18.64 4.10
N CYS A 254 1.65 -18.80 2.88
CA CYS A 254 0.41 -18.16 2.44
C CYS A 254 -0.80 -19.07 2.73
N GLY A 255 -1.95 -18.48 3.08
CA GLY A 255 -3.19 -19.22 3.27
C GLY A 255 -3.69 -19.95 2.01
N LEU A 256 -3.18 -19.57 0.83
CA LEU A 256 -3.49 -20.20 -0.46
C LEU A 256 -2.58 -21.40 -0.79
N THR A 257 -1.46 -21.55 -0.06
CA THR A 257 -0.47 -22.61 -0.27
C THR A 257 -1.05 -24.02 -0.21
N PRO A 258 -1.89 -24.37 0.80
CA PRO A 258 -2.42 -25.74 0.93
C PRO A 258 -3.36 -26.16 -0.21
N THR A 259 -3.88 -25.21 -0.99
CA THR A 259 -4.71 -25.49 -2.16
C THR A 259 -3.90 -25.43 -3.45
N ASN A 260 -3.07 -24.41 -3.61
CA ASN A 260 -2.40 -24.16 -4.89
C ASN A 260 -1.34 -25.21 -5.21
N TYR A 261 -0.48 -25.60 -4.26
CA TYR A 261 0.56 -26.59 -4.57
C TYR A 261 -0.03 -27.95 -4.99
N PRO A 262 -1.00 -28.55 -4.26
CA PRO A 262 -1.61 -29.80 -4.70
C PRO A 262 -2.26 -29.72 -6.08
N GLU A 263 -3.00 -28.65 -6.37
CA GLU A 263 -3.70 -28.52 -7.65
C GLU A 263 -2.75 -28.23 -8.82
N LEU A 264 -1.70 -27.42 -8.60
CA LEU A 264 -0.65 -27.22 -9.60
C LEU A 264 0.07 -28.54 -9.90
N GLN A 265 0.38 -29.32 -8.85
CA GLN A 265 1.02 -30.63 -9.01
C GLN A 265 0.10 -31.60 -9.75
N GLN A 266 -1.21 -31.58 -9.46
CA GLN A 266 -2.18 -32.41 -10.15
C GLN A 266 -2.26 -32.08 -11.65
N LEU A 267 -2.33 -30.80 -12.01
CA LEU A 267 -2.28 -30.38 -13.42
C LEU A 267 -0.97 -30.79 -14.08
N TYR A 268 0.15 -30.55 -13.40
CA TYR A 268 1.47 -30.88 -13.93
C TYR A 268 1.61 -32.38 -14.19
N GLU A 269 1.27 -33.24 -13.22
CA GLU A 269 1.36 -34.69 -13.41
C GLU A 269 0.46 -35.18 -14.54
N LYS A 270 -0.72 -34.59 -14.69
CA LYS A 270 -1.68 -34.96 -15.74
C LYS A 270 -1.21 -34.58 -17.14
N TYR A 271 -0.55 -33.42 -17.30
CA TYR A 271 -0.33 -32.81 -18.61
C TYR A 271 1.15 -32.59 -18.99
N LYS A 272 2.11 -32.89 -18.12
CA LYS A 272 3.54 -32.71 -18.42
C LYS A 272 3.99 -33.44 -19.68
N ASP A 273 3.48 -34.66 -19.89
CA ASP A 273 3.82 -35.49 -21.05
C ASP A 273 3.12 -35.02 -22.34
N GLU A 274 2.05 -34.23 -22.21
CA GLU A 274 1.37 -33.55 -23.32
C GLU A 274 2.01 -32.18 -23.64
N GLY A 275 2.97 -31.74 -22.83
CA GLY A 275 3.74 -30.52 -23.04
C GLY A 275 3.38 -29.34 -22.13
N LEU A 276 2.72 -29.57 -20.99
CA LEU A 276 2.59 -28.57 -19.93
C LEU A 276 3.89 -28.47 -19.13
N GLU A 277 4.29 -27.26 -18.79
CA GLU A 277 5.35 -27.00 -17.82
C GLU A 277 4.86 -25.98 -16.78
N VAL A 278 4.98 -26.31 -15.50
CA VAL A 278 4.70 -25.36 -14.41
C VAL A 278 6.03 -24.80 -13.92
N LEU A 279 6.16 -23.47 -13.87
CA LEU A 279 7.38 -22.81 -13.39
C LEU A 279 7.06 -22.04 -12.11
N ALA A 280 7.68 -22.44 -11.00
CA ALA A 280 7.45 -21.82 -9.70
C ALA A 280 8.53 -20.79 -9.38
N PHE A 281 8.10 -19.57 -9.05
CA PHE A 281 8.95 -18.42 -8.74
C PHE A 281 8.67 -17.96 -7.31
N PRO A 282 9.42 -18.42 -6.29
CA PRO A 282 9.23 -17.98 -4.92
C PRO A 282 9.45 -16.47 -4.79
N CYS A 283 8.58 -15.81 -4.03
CA CYS A 283 8.63 -14.37 -3.84
C CYS A 283 8.21 -14.00 -2.42
N ASN A 284 9.00 -13.14 -1.76
CA ASN A 284 8.78 -12.73 -0.38
C ASN A 284 8.13 -11.36 -0.22
N GLN A 285 7.75 -10.70 -1.33
CA GLN A 285 7.15 -9.36 -1.30
C GLN A 285 5.81 -9.38 -0.54
N PHE A 286 4.98 -10.40 -0.78
CA PHE A 286 3.63 -10.46 -0.24
C PHE A 286 3.57 -10.92 1.23
N SER A 287 3.49 -9.95 2.15
CA SER A 287 3.43 -10.13 3.62
C SER A 287 4.55 -11.02 4.19
N GLY A 288 5.73 -11.02 3.58
CA GLY A 288 6.88 -11.78 4.07
C GLY A 288 6.62 -13.29 4.17
N GLN A 289 5.75 -13.84 3.31
CA GLN A 289 5.29 -15.23 3.40
C GLN A 289 6.26 -16.25 2.77
N GLU A 290 7.40 -15.81 2.22
CA GLU A 290 8.49 -16.65 1.72
C GLU A 290 9.86 -16.31 2.35
N PRO A 291 9.97 -16.34 3.69
CA PRO A 291 11.17 -15.84 4.37
C PRO A 291 12.36 -16.81 4.24
N GLY A 292 12.11 -18.09 3.95
CA GLY A 292 13.12 -19.14 3.94
C GLY A 292 14.19 -18.99 2.84
N THR A 293 15.33 -19.62 3.06
CA THR A 293 16.40 -19.86 2.09
C THR A 293 15.96 -20.86 1.01
N HIS A 294 16.67 -20.95 -0.12
CA HIS A 294 16.36 -21.94 -1.17
C HIS A 294 16.25 -23.37 -0.62
N LYS A 295 17.15 -23.76 0.29
CA LYS A 295 17.13 -25.07 0.93
C LYS A 295 15.87 -25.30 1.77
N GLU A 296 15.44 -24.30 2.53
CA GLU A 296 14.24 -24.38 3.37
C GLU A 296 12.97 -24.41 2.52
N ILE A 297 12.91 -23.61 1.45
CA ILE A 297 11.81 -23.62 0.49
C ILE A 297 11.68 -25.01 -0.14
N MET A 298 12.78 -25.55 -0.67
CA MET A 298 12.78 -26.88 -1.28
C MET A 298 12.47 -27.99 -0.27
N ALA A 299 12.86 -27.84 1.00
CA ALA A 299 12.47 -28.78 2.06
C ALA A 299 10.97 -28.69 2.38
N PHE A 300 10.42 -27.48 2.45
CA PHE A 300 9.01 -27.24 2.72
C PHE A 300 8.12 -27.86 1.64
N VAL A 301 8.42 -27.62 0.36
CA VAL A 301 7.53 -28.05 -0.74
C VAL A 301 7.50 -29.56 -0.94
N LYS A 302 8.47 -30.32 -0.38
CA LYS A 302 8.44 -31.80 -0.39
C LYS A 302 7.16 -32.37 0.22
N GLN A 303 6.56 -31.71 1.21
CA GLN A 303 5.31 -32.17 1.82
C GLN A 303 4.12 -32.19 0.84
N TYR A 304 4.22 -31.42 -0.25
CA TYR A 304 3.23 -31.36 -1.32
C TYR A 304 3.59 -32.24 -2.52
N ASN A 305 4.70 -32.98 -2.46
CA ASN A 305 5.21 -33.83 -3.55
C ASN A 305 5.31 -33.09 -4.89
N VAL A 306 5.66 -31.80 -4.87
CA VAL A 306 5.82 -31.03 -6.11
C VAL A 306 7.02 -31.52 -6.90
N THR A 307 6.86 -31.70 -8.21
CA THR A 307 7.91 -32.21 -9.11
C THR A 307 8.25 -31.27 -10.26
N PHE A 308 7.54 -30.15 -10.39
CA PHE A 308 7.84 -29.10 -11.35
C PHE A 308 9.02 -28.22 -10.89
N PRO A 309 9.72 -27.54 -11.81
CA PRO A 309 10.91 -26.74 -11.49
C PRO A 309 10.61 -25.49 -10.67
N PHE A 310 11.56 -25.17 -9.79
CA PHE A 310 11.60 -23.94 -9.00
C PHE A 310 12.78 -23.08 -9.40
N PHE A 311 12.53 -21.78 -9.51
CA PHE A 311 13.53 -20.74 -9.70
C PHE A 311 13.95 -20.14 -8.37
N GLU A 312 15.06 -19.40 -8.35
CA GLU A 312 15.49 -18.71 -7.15
C GLU A 312 14.46 -17.71 -6.63
N LYS A 313 14.52 -17.44 -5.33
CA LYS A 313 13.63 -16.47 -4.70
C LYS A 313 14.01 -15.06 -5.16
N HIS A 314 13.08 -14.36 -5.80
CA HIS A 314 13.30 -12.99 -6.27
C HIS A 314 11.99 -12.20 -6.31
N ASP A 315 12.13 -10.88 -6.35
CA ASP A 315 11.03 -9.94 -6.48
C ASP A 315 10.33 -10.08 -7.85
N VAL A 316 9.01 -9.89 -7.86
CA VAL A 316 8.17 -9.94 -9.06
C VAL A 316 7.53 -8.58 -9.39
N ASN A 317 7.62 -7.62 -8.48
CA ASN A 317 7.20 -6.21 -8.64
C ASN A 317 8.36 -5.24 -8.35
N GLY A 318 8.23 -4.02 -8.86
CA GLY A 318 9.19 -2.93 -8.62
C GLY A 318 10.45 -2.96 -9.48
N ALA A 319 11.38 -2.05 -9.19
CA ALA A 319 12.62 -1.84 -9.96
C ALA A 319 13.52 -3.09 -10.06
N THR A 320 13.42 -3.99 -9.07
CA THR A 320 14.16 -5.25 -9.00
C THR A 320 13.31 -6.44 -9.44
N ALA A 321 12.16 -6.23 -10.10
CA ALA A 321 11.35 -7.33 -10.60
C ALA A 321 12.14 -8.18 -11.59
N ARG A 322 12.02 -9.50 -11.46
CA ARG A 322 12.64 -10.43 -12.42
C ARG A 322 12.11 -10.21 -13.85
N PRO A 323 12.95 -10.32 -14.89
CA PRO A 323 12.55 -10.06 -16.28
C PRO A 323 11.32 -10.86 -16.73
N VAL A 324 11.19 -12.11 -16.27
CA VAL A 324 10.03 -12.96 -16.57
C VAL A 324 8.71 -12.32 -16.15
N PHE A 325 8.59 -11.90 -14.90
CA PHE A 325 7.36 -11.28 -14.40
C PHE A 325 7.14 -9.89 -14.97
N THR A 326 8.24 -9.17 -15.19
CA THR A 326 8.22 -7.86 -15.83
C THR A 326 7.55 -7.95 -17.21
N TYR A 327 8.04 -8.84 -18.08
CA TYR A 327 7.46 -9.10 -19.40
C TYR A 327 5.99 -9.55 -19.33
N LEU A 328 5.69 -10.55 -18.48
CA LEU A 328 4.36 -11.15 -18.40
C LEU A 328 3.29 -10.16 -17.93
N LYS A 329 3.62 -9.32 -16.95
CA LYS A 329 2.73 -8.28 -16.43
C LYS A 329 2.48 -7.18 -17.45
N THR A 330 3.50 -6.74 -18.17
CA THR A 330 3.35 -5.73 -19.23
C THR A 330 2.46 -6.23 -20.37
N LYS A 331 2.60 -7.50 -20.78
CA LYS A 331 1.77 -8.10 -21.84
C LYS A 331 0.36 -8.48 -21.38
N LEU A 332 0.19 -8.81 -20.10
CA LEU A 332 -1.08 -9.19 -19.49
C LEU A 332 -1.35 -8.36 -18.21
N PRO A 333 -1.68 -7.07 -18.36
CA PRO A 333 -1.95 -6.20 -17.22
C PRO A 333 -3.19 -6.66 -16.45
N GLY A 334 -3.21 -6.39 -15.15
CA GLY A 334 -4.38 -6.62 -14.31
C GLY A 334 -5.37 -5.45 -14.38
N SER A 335 -6.54 -5.61 -13.76
CA SER A 335 -7.62 -4.60 -13.81
C SER A 335 -7.29 -3.27 -13.11
N PHE A 336 -6.23 -3.20 -12.31
CA PHE A 336 -5.83 -2.01 -11.54
C PHE A 336 -4.34 -1.70 -11.70
N GLY A 337 -3.79 -2.00 -12.88
CA GLY A 337 -2.36 -1.95 -13.16
C GLY A 337 -1.77 -3.33 -13.43
N ASP A 338 -0.51 -3.36 -13.84
CA ASP A 338 0.21 -4.57 -14.26
C ASP A 338 0.84 -5.35 -13.10
N PHE A 339 1.10 -4.73 -11.95
CA PHE A 339 1.72 -5.36 -10.79
C PHE A 339 1.00 -6.63 -10.28
N VAL A 340 1.77 -7.57 -9.73
CA VAL A 340 1.27 -8.77 -9.06
C VAL A 340 0.67 -8.37 -7.72
N LYS A 341 -0.60 -8.71 -7.47
CA LYS A 341 -1.32 -8.29 -6.25
C LYS A 341 -1.03 -9.14 -5.02
N TRP A 342 -0.71 -10.42 -5.22
CA TRP A 342 -0.50 -11.38 -4.13
C TRP A 342 0.23 -12.63 -4.59
N ASN A 343 0.59 -13.48 -3.61
CA ASN A 343 1.02 -14.86 -3.83
C ASN A 343 0.03 -15.64 -4.70
N PHE A 344 0.56 -16.51 -5.56
CA PHE A 344 -0.16 -17.36 -6.49
C PHE A 344 -0.93 -16.62 -7.59
N THR A 345 -0.41 -15.51 -8.09
CA THR A 345 -0.83 -15.03 -9.42
C THR A 345 -0.21 -15.96 -10.47
N LYS A 346 -0.98 -16.30 -11.51
CA LYS A 346 -0.50 -17.21 -12.57
C LYS A 346 -0.56 -16.52 -13.93
N PHE A 347 0.40 -16.84 -14.77
CA PHE A 347 0.44 -16.42 -16.17
C PHE A 347 0.59 -17.67 -17.03
N LEU A 348 -0.33 -17.83 -17.97
CA LEU A 348 -0.31 -18.89 -18.95
C LEU A 348 0.29 -18.34 -20.24
N VAL A 349 1.27 -19.07 -20.76
CA VAL A 349 2.01 -18.77 -22.00
C VAL A 349 1.77 -19.94 -22.95
N ASP A 350 1.52 -19.64 -24.21
CA ASP A 350 1.24 -20.64 -25.23
C ASP A 350 2.51 -21.35 -25.76
N ARG A 351 2.31 -22.31 -26.66
CA ARG A 351 3.38 -23.11 -27.29
C ARG A 351 4.34 -22.30 -28.17
N ASN A 352 4.05 -21.03 -28.44
CA ASN A 352 4.87 -20.12 -29.24
C ASN A 352 5.58 -19.07 -28.37
N GLY A 353 5.43 -19.18 -27.04
CA GLY A 353 6.05 -18.26 -26.08
C GLY A 353 5.29 -16.94 -25.97
N GLN A 354 4.04 -16.88 -26.43
CA GLN A 354 3.20 -15.70 -26.30
C GLN A 354 2.36 -15.75 -25.02
N PRO A 355 2.33 -14.67 -24.22
CA PRO A 355 1.45 -14.57 -23.06
C PRO A 355 -0.01 -14.69 -23.49
N TYR A 356 -0.73 -15.67 -22.91
CA TYR A 356 -2.10 -15.99 -23.27
C TYR A 356 -3.11 -15.43 -22.27
N LYS A 357 -2.94 -15.69 -20.97
CA LYS A 357 -3.90 -15.27 -19.94
C LYS A 357 -3.26 -15.14 -18.56
N ARG A 358 -3.76 -14.19 -17.77
CA ARG A 358 -3.41 -13.98 -16.37
C ARG A 358 -4.56 -14.44 -15.47
N PHE A 359 -4.23 -15.12 -14.38
CA PHE A 359 -5.16 -15.59 -13.36
C PHE A 359 -4.85 -14.96 -12.01
N ALA A 360 -5.90 -14.56 -11.30
CA ALA A 360 -5.80 -13.93 -10.00
C ALA A 360 -5.34 -14.94 -8.91
N PRO A 361 -4.82 -14.44 -7.77
CA PRO A 361 -4.44 -15.27 -6.62
C PRO A 361 -5.48 -16.31 -6.20
N LYS A 362 -6.77 -15.91 -6.21
CA LYS A 362 -7.90 -16.73 -5.77
C LYS A 362 -8.44 -17.67 -6.85
N ASP A 363 -8.02 -17.51 -8.10
CA ASP A 363 -8.36 -18.46 -9.17
C ASP A 363 -7.61 -19.76 -8.89
N ARG A 364 -8.38 -20.82 -8.64
CA ARG A 364 -7.85 -22.14 -8.31
C ARG A 364 -7.22 -22.76 -9.56
N PRO A 365 -6.04 -23.41 -9.48
CA PRO A 365 -5.43 -24.01 -10.65
C PRO A 365 -6.37 -24.90 -11.47
N LEU A 366 -7.17 -25.74 -10.82
CA LEU A 366 -8.12 -26.61 -11.53
C LEU A 366 -9.27 -25.86 -12.22
N SER A 367 -9.59 -24.62 -11.83
CA SER A 367 -10.70 -23.89 -12.45
C SER A 367 -10.40 -23.39 -13.87
N PHE A 368 -9.13 -23.43 -14.31
CA PHE A 368 -8.70 -23.02 -15.64
C PHE A 368 -8.03 -24.15 -16.44
N GLU A 369 -8.33 -25.41 -16.09
CA GLU A 369 -7.83 -26.60 -16.77
C GLU A 369 -8.21 -26.61 -18.27
N GLU A 370 -9.40 -26.10 -18.62
CA GLU A 370 -9.86 -26.06 -20.02
C GLU A 370 -9.03 -25.10 -20.88
N GLU A 371 -8.56 -23.97 -20.33
CA GLU A 371 -7.61 -23.10 -21.02
C GLU A 371 -6.29 -23.80 -21.31
N ILE A 372 -5.78 -24.59 -20.36
CA ILE A 372 -4.55 -25.38 -20.55
C ILE A 372 -4.76 -26.39 -21.67
N LYS A 373 -5.85 -27.18 -21.62
CA LYS A 373 -6.18 -28.17 -22.65
C LYS A 373 -6.32 -27.54 -24.03
N THR A 374 -6.93 -26.36 -24.10
CA THR A 374 -7.09 -25.60 -25.34
C THR A 374 -5.73 -25.29 -25.99
N LEU A 375 -4.76 -24.85 -25.20
CA LEU A 375 -3.40 -24.58 -25.70
C LEU A 375 -2.61 -25.86 -25.99
N LEU A 376 -2.81 -26.92 -25.20
CA LEU A 376 -2.14 -28.22 -25.44
C LEU A 376 -2.61 -28.86 -26.75
N ALA A 377 -3.87 -28.67 -27.14
CA ALA A 377 -4.42 -29.16 -28.40
C ALA A 377 -3.91 -28.40 -29.63
N GLN A 378 -3.36 -27.20 -29.46
CA GLN A 378 -2.73 -26.45 -30.54
C GLN A 378 -1.38 -27.05 -30.90
N LYS A 379 -1.04 -27.04 -32.19
CA LYS A 379 0.34 -27.32 -32.62
C LYS A 379 1.17 -26.06 -32.43
N ALA A 380 2.42 -26.21 -31.97
CA ALA A 380 3.39 -25.12 -32.05
C ALA A 380 3.52 -24.71 -33.53
N THR A 381 3.52 -23.42 -33.83
CA THR A 381 3.87 -22.96 -35.18
C THR A 381 5.35 -23.27 -35.41
N GLU A 382 5.63 -24.04 -36.45
CA GLU A 382 6.97 -24.21 -36.98
C GLU A 382 7.39 -22.87 -37.62
N GLU A 383 8.34 -22.18 -36.99
CA GLU A 383 9.02 -21.01 -37.58
C GLU A 383 10.18 -21.44 -38.47
#